data_AF-A0A3D3DJS0-F1
#
_entry.id   AF-A0A3D3DJS0-F1
#
_cell.length_a   1.000
_cell.length_b   1.000
_cell.length_c   1.000
_cell.angle_alpha   90.00
_cell.angle_beta   90.00
_cell.angle_gamma   90.00
#
_symmetry.space_group_name_H-M   'P 1'
#
loop_
_entity.id
_entity.type
_entity.pdbx_description
1 polymer ?
#
loop_
_entity_poly.entity_id
_entity_poly.type
_entity_poly.pdbx_seq_one_letter_code
_entity_poly.pdbx_strand_id
1 'polypeptide(L)'
;MSASIHNGSRKDINGRPHIYYDGYWIRYYAPPEETLAAKRDLLLSLTRRTFHHTEPGINTPGQKTEAARASYETEQDPARKRVNAAMLAGALFNRATDIFTSIVDLESQGIEVHQDNELMRECSECFSEALELGKQVRHPSGHEGIDELWGEPFNVFTHTIASYYASRYIKISQTMKAIDDIAARIETV
;
A
#
# COMPACT_ATOMS: atom_id res chain seq x y z
N MET A 1 -32.67 -24.72 -8.25
CA MET A 1 -32.29 -23.40 -7.73
C MET A 1 -30.78 -23.35 -7.67
N SER A 2 -30.12 -22.62 -8.57
CA SER A 2 -28.66 -22.44 -8.49
C SER A 2 -28.39 -21.47 -7.33
N ALA A 3 -27.63 -21.91 -6.33
CA ALA A 3 -27.18 -21.02 -5.28
C ALA A 3 -26.38 -19.88 -5.92
N SER A 4 -26.80 -18.64 -5.66
CA SER A 4 -26.06 -17.44 -6.05
C SER A 4 -24.68 -17.49 -5.37
N ILE A 5 -23.61 -17.54 -6.17
CA ILE A 5 -22.23 -17.52 -5.66
C ILE A 5 -21.91 -16.07 -5.29
N HIS A 6 -21.57 -15.82 -4.03
CA HIS A 6 -21.25 -14.48 -3.53
C HIS A 6 -19.73 -14.23 -3.53
N ASN A 7 -19.33 -12.97 -3.67
CA ASN A 7 -17.92 -12.57 -3.55
C ASN A 7 -17.35 -13.03 -2.21
N GLY A 8 -16.16 -13.61 -2.24
CA GLY A 8 -15.53 -14.25 -1.08
C GLY A 8 -15.82 -15.74 -0.92
N SER A 9 -16.74 -16.32 -1.72
CA SER A 9 -16.99 -17.77 -1.75
C SER A 9 -15.70 -18.53 -2.06
N ARG A 10 -15.42 -19.62 -1.37
CA ARG A 10 -14.23 -20.46 -1.58
C ARG A 10 -14.60 -21.83 -2.12
N LYS A 11 -13.75 -22.38 -3.00
CA LYS A 11 -13.82 -23.78 -3.41
C LYS A 11 -12.46 -24.29 -3.87
N ASP A 12 -12.30 -25.60 -3.86
CA ASP A 12 -11.17 -26.26 -4.51
C ASP A 12 -11.45 -26.52 -5.99
N ILE A 13 -10.47 -26.21 -6.84
CA ILE A 13 -10.48 -26.52 -8.27
C ILE A 13 -9.17 -27.22 -8.57
N ASN A 14 -9.19 -28.48 -8.99
CA ASN A 14 -7.99 -29.26 -9.30
C ASN A 14 -6.96 -29.29 -8.14
N GLY A 15 -7.43 -29.51 -6.91
CA GLY A 15 -6.59 -29.57 -5.70
C GLY A 15 -5.97 -28.23 -5.29
N ARG A 16 -6.53 -27.13 -5.79
CA ARG A 16 -6.04 -25.77 -5.57
C ARG A 16 -7.17 -24.93 -4.98
N PRO A 17 -7.00 -24.30 -3.79
CA PRO A 17 -8.00 -23.36 -3.28
C PRO A 17 -8.13 -22.15 -4.20
N HIS A 18 -9.39 -21.75 -4.43
CA HIS A 18 -9.79 -20.56 -5.17
C HIS A 18 -10.84 -19.77 -4.39
N ILE A 19 -10.91 -18.47 -4.67
CA ILE A 19 -11.87 -17.52 -4.12
C ILE A 19 -12.61 -16.84 -5.28
N TYR A 20 -13.90 -16.62 -5.12
CA TYR A 20 -14.76 -16.03 -6.14
C TYR A 20 -14.87 -14.51 -5.97
N TYR A 21 -14.60 -13.76 -7.04
CA TYR A 21 -14.88 -12.33 -7.15
C TYR A 21 -15.34 -11.97 -8.56
N ASP A 22 -16.46 -11.26 -8.67
CA ASP A 22 -16.98 -10.62 -9.89
C ASP A 22 -16.98 -11.52 -11.14
N GLY A 23 -17.37 -12.79 -10.98
CA GLY A 23 -17.45 -13.76 -12.08
C GLY A 23 -16.24 -14.69 -12.20
N TYR A 24 -15.15 -14.44 -11.47
CA TYR A 24 -13.89 -15.17 -11.61
C TYR A 24 -13.57 -16.02 -10.40
N TRP A 25 -13.05 -17.23 -10.64
CA TRP A 25 -12.39 -18.04 -9.63
C TRP A 25 -10.89 -17.77 -9.65
N ILE A 26 -10.41 -17.07 -8.63
CA ILE A 26 -9.03 -16.62 -8.50
C ILE A 26 -8.30 -17.52 -7.52
N ARG A 27 -7.03 -17.86 -7.81
CA ARG A 27 -6.18 -18.63 -6.90
C ARG A 27 -6.15 -17.98 -5.52
N TYR A 28 -6.55 -18.71 -4.48
CA TYR A 28 -6.60 -18.20 -3.12
C TYR A 28 -5.29 -18.42 -2.38
N TYR A 29 -4.84 -17.35 -1.74
CA TYR A 29 -3.72 -17.28 -0.80
C TYR A 29 -4.25 -16.75 0.54
N ALA A 30 -3.98 -17.49 1.61
CA ALA A 30 -4.40 -17.08 2.95
C ALA A 30 -3.66 -15.79 3.36
N PRO A 31 -4.37 -14.79 3.93
CA PRO A 31 -3.71 -13.68 4.57
C PRO A 31 -2.92 -14.17 5.80
N PRO A 32 -1.82 -13.48 6.18
CA PRO A 32 -1.19 -13.64 7.48
C PRO A 32 -2.18 -13.49 8.63
N GLU A 33 -1.79 -13.97 9.81
CA GLU A 33 -2.56 -13.76 11.05
C GLU A 33 -2.70 -12.26 11.36
N GLU A 34 -3.85 -11.87 11.90
CA GLU A 34 -4.16 -10.48 12.24
C GLU A 34 -3.43 -10.07 13.52
N THR A 35 -2.15 -9.73 13.39
CA THR A 35 -1.26 -9.29 14.48
C THR A 35 -0.50 -8.03 14.07
N LEU A 36 -0.08 -7.19 15.04
CA LEU A 36 0.74 -6.01 14.72
C LEU A 36 2.07 -6.41 14.07
N ALA A 37 2.69 -7.51 14.52
CA ALA A 37 3.92 -8.02 13.92
C ALA A 37 3.75 -8.40 12.44
N ALA A 38 2.71 -9.15 12.08
CA ALA A 38 2.43 -9.49 10.68
C ALA A 38 2.10 -8.24 9.85
N LYS A 39 1.38 -7.29 10.44
CA LYS A 39 1.05 -6.01 9.81
C LYS A 39 2.30 -5.16 9.54
N ARG A 40 3.25 -5.13 10.49
CA ARG A 40 4.56 -4.47 10.36
C ARG A 40 5.37 -5.11 9.24
N ASP A 41 5.45 -6.44 9.21
CA ASP A 41 6.23 -7.15 8.19
C ASP A 41 5.67 -6.91 6.78
N LEU A 42 4.34 -6.88 6.66
CA LEU A 42 3.65 -6.52 5.43
C LEU A 42 3.93 -5.06 5.04
N LEU A 43 3.81 -4.10 5.97
CA LEU A 43 4.15 -2.70 5.73
C LEU A 43 5.59 -2.55 5.24
N LEU A 44 6.57 -3.13 5.92
CA LEU A 44 7.98 -3.10 5.53
C LEU A 44 8.22 -3.67 4.13
N SER A 45 7.55 -4.78 3.80
CA SER A 45 7.64 -5.38 2.46
C SER A 45 7.07 -4.47 1.38
N LEU A 46 5.92 -3.84 1.65
CA LEU A 46 5.28 -2.93 0.71
C LEU A 46 6.09 -1.65 0.56
N THR A 47 6.61 -1.06 1.65
CA THR A 47 7.50 0.11 1.61
C THR A 47 8.72 -0.14 0.71
N ARG A 48 9.39 -1.30 0.84
CA ARG A 48 10.50 -1.69 -0.05
C ARG A 48 10.07 -1.78 -1.51
N ARG A 49 8.91 -2.40 -1.77
CA ARG A 49 8.34 -2.52 -3.11
C ARG A 49 8.05 -1.14 -3.70
N THR A 50 7.44 -0.26 -2.92
CA THR A 50 7.11 1.11 -3.32
C THR A 50 8.38 1.84 -3.78
N PHE A 51 9.42 1.91 -2.95
CA PHE A 51 10.67 2.59 -3.32
C PHE A 51 11.43 1.95 -4.50
N HIS A 52 11.29 0.63 -4.71
CA HIS A 52 11.87 -0.04 -5.85
C HIS A 52 11.22 0.39 -7.19
N HIS A 53 9.97 0.84 -7.15
CA HIS A 53 9.19 1.23 -8.32
C HIS A 53 9.03 2.74 -8.48
N THR A 54 9.86 3.53 -7.80
CA THR A 54 9.82 4.99 -7.85
C THR A 54 11.15 5.58 -8.33
N GLU A 55 11.12 6.84 -8.75
CA GLU A 55 12.32 7.58 -9.15
C GLU A 55 13.43 7.53 -8.08
N PRO A 56 14.71 7.49 -8.48
CA PRO A 56 15.82 7.35 -7.53
C PRO A 56 15.95 8.57 -6.62
N GLY A 57 16.50 8.36 -5.42
CA GLY A 57 16.80 9.44 -4.47
C GLY A 57 15.65 9.83 -3.55
N ILE A 58 14.48 9.20 -3.67
CA ILE A 58 13.32 9.53 -2.81
C ILE A 58 13.27 8.74 -1.50
N ASN A 59 14.05 7.65 -1.35
CA ASN A 59 14.11 6.84 -0.13
C ASN A 59 14.90 7.56 0.97
N THR A 60 14.36 8.69 1.42
CA THR A 60 14.93 9.57 2.42
C THR A 60 14.69 8.98 3.82
N PRO A 61 15.69 8.90 4.71
CA PRO A 61 15.50 8.38 6.06
C PRO A 61 14.48 9.17 6.89
N GLY A 62 13.69 8.50 7.75
CA GLY A 62 12.64 9.13 8.57
C GLY A 62 13.15 10.16 9.58
N GLN A 63 14.39 10.00 10.06
CA GLN A 63 15.05 11.02 10.90
C GLN A 63 15.36 12.33 10.16
N LYS A 64 15.25 12.36 8.82
CA LYS A 64 15.52 13.55 7.99
C LYS A 64 14.24 14.30 7.59
N THR A 65 13.06 13.92 8.09
CA THR A 65 11.78 14.56 7.71
C THR A 65 11.79 16.07 7.89
N GLU A 66 12.32 16.61 9.00
CA GLU A 66 12.35 18.08 9.19
C GLU A 66 13.27 18.78 8.18
N ALA A 67 14.41 18.17 7.86
CA ALA A 67 15.31 18.72 6.85
C ALA A 67 14.69 18.66 5.44
N ALA A 68 14.02 17.56 5.12
CA ALA A 68 13.26 17.43 3.87
C ALA A 68 12.11 18.43 3.79
N ARG A 69 11.41 18.67 4.91
CA ARG A 69 10.32 19.64 5.03
C ARG A 69 10.79 21.05 4.77
N ALA A 70 11.85 21.48 5.47
CA ALA A 70 12.45 22.79 5.26
C ALA A 70 12.90 23.01 3.80
N SER A 71 13.46 21.97 3.17
CA SER A 71 13.86 22.02 1.76
C SER A 71 12.65 22.15 0.81
N TYR A 72 11.55 21.46 1.09
CA TYR A 72 10.32 21.56 0.31
C TYR A 72 9.64 22.93 0.44
N GLU A 73 9.54 23.46 1.66
CA GLU A 73 8.85 24.71 1.94
C GLU A 73 9.57 25.92 1.34
N THR A 74 10.90 25.96 1.44
CA THR A 74 11.73 27.09 0.99
C THR A 74 12.00 27.12 -0.51
N GLU A 75 11.90 25.97 -1.20
CA GLU A 75 12.14 25.88 -2.64
C GLU A 75 11.04 26.60 -3.44
N GLN A 76 11.48 27.37 -4.43
CA GLN A 76 10.63 28.22 -5.28
C GLN A 76 10.59 27.74 -6.72
N ASP A 77 11.64 27.06 -7.19
CA ASP A 77 11.64 26.46 -8.52
C ASP A 77 10.65 25.28 -8.54
N PRO A 78 9.61 25.29 -9.40
CA PRO A 78 8.57 24.26 -9.37
C PRO A 78 9.11 22.84 -9.62
N ALA A 79 10.10 22.70 -10.50
CA ALA A 79 10.67 21.40 -10.83
C ALA A 79 11.46 20.80 -9.65
N ARG A 80 12.25 21.63 -8.95
CA ARG A 80 12.95 21.24 -7.72
C ARG A 80 12.00 21.03 -6.56
N LYS A 81 10.97 21.87 -6.41
CA LYS A 81 9.97 21.74 -5.35
C LYS A 81 9.24 20.40 -5.42
N ARG A 82 8.96 19.92 -6.63
CA ARG A 82 8.43 18.56 -6.86
C ARG A 82 9.39 17.47 -6.37
N VAL A 83 10.68 17.57 -6.67
CA VAL A 83 11.69 16.61 -6.18
C VAL A 83 11.74 16.63 -4.65
N ASN A 84 11.75 17.83 -4.05
CA ASN A 84 11.74 17.97 -2.59
C ASN A 84 10.44 17.41 -1.98
N ALA A 85 9.30 17.55 -2.65
CA ALA A 85 8.04 16.92 -2.24
C ALA A 85 8.15 15.39 -2.23
N ALA A 86 8.73 14.80 -3.28
CA ALA A 86 8.97 13.36 -3.36
C ALA A 86 9.94 12.85 -2.27
N MET A 87 11.00 13.62 -1.98
CA MET A 87 11.94 13.32 -0.89
C MET A 87 11.27 13.40 0.48
N LEU A 88 10.43 14.42 0.70
CA LEU A 88 9.65 14.58 1.93
C LEU A 88 8.62 13.45 2.09
N ALA A 89 7.95 13.05 1.01
CA ALA A 89 7.05 11.90 1.01
C ALA A 89 7.78 10.64 1.49
N GLY A 90 8.96 10.35 0.94
CA GLY A 90 9.76 9.21 1.38
C GLY A 90 10.24 9.30 2.84
N ALA A 91 10.61 10.50 3.30
CA ALA A 91 11.00 10.72 4.70
C ALA A 91 9.83 10.46 5.66
N LEU A 92 8.64 11.00 5.37
CA LEU A 92 7.42 10.76 6.14
C LEU A 92 7.04 9.28 6.14
N PHE A 93 7.17 8.60 5.00
CA PHE A 93 6.88 7.17 4.89
C PHE A 93 7.79 6.31 5.75
N ASN A 94 9.09 6.60 5.72
CA ASN A 94 10.06 5.91 6.57
C ASN A 94 9.83 6.25 8.04
N ARG A 95 9.54 7.51 8.39
CA ARG A 95 9.18 7.90 9.77
C ARG A 95 7.93 7.13 10.26
N ALA A 96 6.89 7.02 9.44
CA ALA A 96 5.69 6.25 9.79
C ALA A 96 6.02 4.78 10.05
N THR A 97 6.88 4.18 9.22
CA THR A 97 7.33 2.79 9.34
C THR A 97 8.19 2.58 10.60
N ASP A 98 9.07 3.53 10.93
CA ASP A 98 9.91 3.52 12.13
C ASP A 98 9.05 3.60 13.40
N ILE A 99 8.06 4.50 13.42
CA ILE A 99 7.09 4.62 14.52
C ILE A 99 6.30 3.34 14.68
N PHE A 100 5.76 2.79 13.59
CA PHE A 100 4.97 1.56 13.65
C PHE A 100 5.80 0.37 14.16
N THR A 101 7.06 0.27 13.74
CA THR A 101 8.00 -0.73 14.26
C THR A 101 8.18 -0.58 15.77
N SER A 102 8.36 0.65 16.25
CA SER A 102 8.48 0.94 17.68
C SER A 102 7.22 0.54 18.47
N ILE A 103 6.02 0.77 17.91
CA ILE A 103 4.75 0.35 18.52
C ILE A 103 4.68 -1.17 18.67
N VAL A 104 5.07 -1.91 17.63
CA VAL A 104 5.12 -3.39 17.67
C VAL A 104 6.13 -3.87 18.71
N ASP A 105 7.28 -3.21 18.82
CA ASP A 105 8.31 -3.56 19.80
C ASP A 105 7.80 -3.35 21.24
N LEU A 106 7.05 -2.27 21.50
CA LEU A 106 6.39 -2.03 22.79
C LEU A 106 5.38 -3.13 23.13
N GLU A 107 4.50 -3.50 22.19
CA GLU A 107 3.55 -4.60 22.40
C GLU A 107 4.25 -5.93 22.68
N SER A 108 5.37 -6.21 21.99
CA SER A 108 6.15 -7.42 22.21
C SER A 108 6.73 -7.54 23.62
N GLN A 109 6.89 -6.40 24.31
CA GLN A 109 7.33 -6.30 25.70
C GLN A 109 6.16 -6.33 26.71
N GLY A 110 4.92 -6.50 26.23
CA GLY A 110 3.71 -6.50 27.05
C GLY A 110 3.16 -5.10 27.36
N ILE A 111 3.62 -4.07 26.65
CA ILE A 111 3.10 -2.70 26.78
C ILE A 111 1.98 -2.52 25.77
N GLU A 112 0.74 -2.44 26.25
CA GLU A 112 -0.44 -2.25 25.40
C GLU A 112 -0.43 -0.84 24.77
N VAL A 113 -0.58 -0.77 23.44
CA VAL A 113 -0.67 0.48 22.69
C VAL A 113 -2.05 0.57 22.04
N HIS A 114 -2.94 1.37 22.64
CA HIS A 114 -4.28 1.59 22.08
C HIS A 114 -4.26 2.41 20.78
N GLN A 115 -5.33 2.32 19.98
CA GLN A 115 -5.42 3.01 18.69
C GLN A 115 -5.46 4.54 18.80
N ASP A 116 -5.87 5.08 19.94
CA ASP A 116 -5.89 6.51 20.26
C ASP A 116 -4.54 7.01 20.80
N ASN A 117 -3.53 6.14 20.92
CA ASN A 117 -2.19 6.51 21.34
C ASN A 117 -1.56 7.55 20.39
N GLU A 118 -0.80 8.49 20.97
CA GLU A 118 -0.13 9.55 20.21
C GLU A 118 0.81 9.00 19.12
N LEU A 119 1.48 7.87 19.34
CA LEU A 119 2.33 7.22 18.34
C LEU A 119 1.51 6.69 17.16
N MET A 120 0.32 6.12 17.41
CA MET A 120 -0.58 5.68 16.35
C MET A 120 -1.08 6.86 15.53
N ARG A 121 -1.40 7.98 16.19
CA ARG A 121 -1.81 9.22 15.53
C ARG A 121 -0.70 9.83 14.67
N GLU A 122 0.51 9.99 15.21
CA GLU A 122 1.68 10.48 14.47
C GLU A 122 2.01 9.58 13.27
N CYS A 123 1.93 8.25 13.45
CA CYS A 123 2.12 7.29 12.37
C CYS A 123 1.08 7.50 11.25
N SER A 124 -0.20 7.69 11.61
CA SER A 124 -1.29 7.97 10.67
C SER A 124 -1.10 9.31 9.94
N GLU A 125 -0.69 10.37 10.64
CA GLU A 125 -0.43 11.69 10.07
C GLU A 125 0.73 11.63 9.07
N CYS A 126 1.82 10.94 9.42
CA CYS A 126 2.95 10.71 8.53
C CYS A 126 2.53 9.97 7.24
N PHE A 127 1.76 8.87 7.35
CA PHE A 127 1.29 8.16 6.15
C PHE A 127 0.34 9.01 5.30
N SER A 128 -0.57 9.76 5.94
CA SER A 128 -1.54 10.60 5.23
C SER A 128 -0.84 11.71 4.44
N GLU A 129 0.12 12.40 5.05
CA GLU A 129 0.87 13.44 4.36
C GLU A 129 1.78 12.85 3.27
N ALA A 130 2.44 11.71 3.56
CA ALA A 130 3.25 11.02 2.56
C ALA A 130 2.41 10.58 1.35
N LEU A 131 1.15 10.18 1.55
CA LEU A 131 0.24 9.82 0.46
C LEU A 131 -0.09 11.02 -0.44
N GLU A 132 -0.34 12.19 0.15
CA GLU A 132 -0.64 13.40 -0.60
C GLU A 132 0.58 13.88 -1.41
N LEU A 133 1.75 13.95 -0.76
CA LEU A 133 3.00 14.32 -1.43
C LEU A 133 3.47 13.28 -2.43
N GLY A 134 3.10 12.01 -2.20
CA GLY A 134 3.39 10.86 -3.07
C GLY A 134 2.93 11.03 -4.51
N LYS A 135 1.88 11.82 -4.75
CA LYS A 135 1.40 12.17 -6.10
C LYS A 135 2.44 12.91 -6.94
N GLN A 136 3.48 13.48 -6.31
CA GLN A 136 4.59 14.15 -6.98
C GLN A 136 5.70 13.19 -7.42
N VAL A 137 5.68 11.97 -6.90
CA VAL A 137 6.67 10.93 -7.18
C VAL A 137 6.42 10.34 -8.56
N ARG A 138 7.48 10.03 -9.31
CA ARG A 138 7.38 9.42 -10.63
C ARG A 138 7.83 7.96 -10.64
N HIS A 139 7.34 7.19 -11.60
CA HIS A 139 7.92 5.88 -11.93
C HIS A 139 9.38 6.06 -12.42
N PRO A 140 10.30 5.07 -12.26
CA PRO A 140 11.67 5.14 -12.79
C PRO A 140 11.76 5.46 -14.28
N SER A 141 10.75 5.06 -15.06
CA SER A 141 10.67 5.39 -16.49
C SER A 141 10.19 6.83 -16.78
N GLY A 142 9.84 7.60 -15.74
CA GLY A 142 9.25 8.93 -15.85
C GLY A 142 7.74 8.99 -16.10
N HIS A 143 7.05 7.84 -16.19
CA HIS A 143 5.59 7.79 -16.38
C HIS A 143 4.80 7.92 -15.07
N GLU A 144 3.54 8.33 -15.18
CA GLU A 144 2.55 8.35 -14.09
C GLU A 144 2.06 6.92 -13.76
N GLY A 145 1.36 6.75 -12.63
CA GLY A 145 0.73 5.47 -12.28
C GLY A 145 1.37 4.68 -11.12
N ILE A 146 2.08 5.36 -10.22
CA ILE A 146 2.60 4.73 -8.98
C ILE A 146 1.74 5.03 -7.74
N ASP A 147 0.70 5.86 -7.87
CA ASP A 147 -0.18 6.26 -6.76
C ASP A 147 -0.76 5.04 -6.02
N GLU A 148 -1.11 4.00 -6.76
CA GLU A 148 -1.63 2.76 -6.19
C GLU A 148 -0.58 2.01 -5.36
N LEU A 149 0.68 1.98 -5.81
CA LEU A 149 1.79 1.41 -5.04
C LEU A 149 2.12 2.24 -3.81
N TRP A 150 1.91 3.55 -3.89
CA TRP A 150 2.16 4.48 -2.79
C TRP A 150 1.06 4.42 -1.71
N GLY A 151 -0.18 4.15 -2.09
CA GLY A 151 -1.31 3.98 -1.18
C GLY A 151 -1.41 2.60 -0.51
N GLU A 152 -0.74 1.56 -1.03
CA GLU A 152 -0.81 0.19 -0.48
C GLU A 152 -0.40 0.12 1.00
N PRO A 153 0.73 0.70 1.45
CA PRO A 153 1.10 0.67 2.87
C PRO A 153 0.11 1.41 3.77
N PHE A 154 -0.41 2.57 3.36
CA PHE A 154 -1.43 3.27 4.14
C PHE A 154 -2.72 2.45 4.26
N ASN A 155 -3.13 1.76 3.19
CA ASN A 155 -4.27 0.84 3.23
C ASN A 155 -4.02 -0.31 4.21
N VAL A 156 -2.82 -0.90 4.23
CA VAL A 156 -2.47 -1.90 5.24
C VAL A 156 -2.57 -1.29 6.62
N PHE A 157 -1.97 -0.12 6.89
CA PHE A 157 -2.03 0.53 8.19
C PHE A 157 -3.46 0.75 8.69
N THR A 158 -4.37 1.21 7.83
CA THR A 158 -5.75 1.60 8.19
C THR A 158 -6.78 0.46 8.18
N HIS A 159 -6.49 -0.65 7.51
CA HIS A 159 -7.42 -1.79 7.39
C HIS A 159 -6.91 -3.03 8.12
N THR A 160 -7.76 -4.06 8.19
CA THR A 160 -7.31 -5.41 8.57
C THR A 160 -6.50 -6.04 7.44
N ILE A 161 -5.59 -6.95 7.77
CA ILE A 161 -4.83 -7.73 6.78
C ILE A 161 -5.80 -8.49 5.88
N ALA A 162 -6.85 -9.09 6.46
CA ALA A 162 -7.87 -9.80 5.69
C ALA A 162 -8.59 -8.90 4.67
N SER A 163 -8.96 -7.67 5.05
CA SER A 163 -9.60 -6.70 4.14
C SER A 163 -8.63 -6.23 3.05
N TYR A 164 -7.36 -5.98 3.39
CA TYR A 164 -6.34 -5.65 2.40
C TYR A 164 -6.19 -6.77 1.36
N TYR A 165 -6.11 -8.04 1.79
CA TYR A 165 -6.04 -9.18 0.85
C TYR A 165 -7.31 -9.31 0.00
N ALA A 166 -8.50 -9.08 0.57
CA ALA A 166 -9.76 -9.06 -0.17
C ALA A 166 -9.73 -8.01 -1.30
N SER A 167 -9.20 -6.82 -1.04
CA SER A 167 -9.06 -5.76 -2.05
C SER A 167 -8.18 -6.20 -3.23
N ARG A 168 -7.15 -7.03 -3.00
CA ARG A 168 -6.29 -7.55 -4.07
C ARG A 168 -7.02 -8.53 -4.97
N TYR A 169 -7.92 -9.35 -4.43
CA TYR A 169 -8.75 -10.24 -5.26
C TYR A 169 -9.73 -9.47 -6.13
N ILE A 170 -10.30 -8.37 -5.63
CA ILE A 170 -11.14 -7.45 -6.42
C ILE A 170 -10.33 -6.84 -7.58
N LYS A 171 -9.10 -6.39 -7.32
CA LYS A 171 -8.23 -5.85 -8.39
C LYS A 171 -7.90 -6.91 -9.45
N ILE A 172 -7.69 -8.16 -9.04
CA ILE A 172 -7.48 -9.28 -9.98
C ILE A 172 -8.74 -9.55 -10.81
N SER A 173 -9.94 -9.61 -10.21
CA SER A 173 -11.19 -9.83 -10.97
C SER A 173 -11.44 -8.71 -11.98
N GLN A 174 -11.19 -7.45 -11.59
CA GLN A 174 -11.29 -6.29 -12.48
C GLN A 174 -10.31 -6.38 -13.65
N THR A 175 -9.06 -6.81 -13.38
CA THR A 175 -8.04 -7.00 -14.43
C THR A 175 -8.45 -8.10 -15.40
N MET A 176 -8.96 -9.24 -14.90
CA MET A 176 -9.45 -10.33 -15.74
C MET A 176 -10.62 -9.87 -16.61
N LYS A 177 -11.57 -9.13 -16.04
CA LYS A 177 -12.70 -8.56 -16.80
C LYS A 177 -12.25 -7.62 -17.91
N ALA A 178 -11.26 -6.77 -17.64
CA ALA A 178 -10.72 -5.87 -18.65
C ALA A 178 -10.04 -6.63 -19.80
N ILE A 179 -9.33 -7.72 -19.50
CA ILE A 179 -8.72 -8.60 -20.51
C ILE A 179 -9.80 -9.22 -21.39
N ASP A 180 -10.83 -9.81 -20.79
CA ASP A 180 -11.93 -10.45 -21.53
C ASP A 180 -12.68 -9.44 -22.41
N ASP A 181 -12.91 -8.22 -21.91
CA ASP A 181 -13.56 -7.14 -22.68
C ASP A 181 -12.72 -6.69 -23.89
N ILE A 182 -11.40 -6.63 -23.73
CA ILE A 182 -10.49 -6.30 -24.84
C ILE A 182 -10.47 -7.44 -25.86
N ALA A 183 -10.36 -8.69 -25.41
CA ALA A 183 -10.36 -9.86 -26.29
C ALA A 183 -11.63 -9.92 -27.14
N ALA A 184 -12.80 -9.74 -26.52
CA ALA A 184 -14.08 -9.72 -27.22
C ALA A 184 -14.14 -8.60 -28.29
N ARG A 185 -13.58 -7.42 -28.01
CA ARG A 185 -13.52 -6.32 -29.00
C ARG A 185 -12.62 -6.64 -30.18
N ILE A 186 -11.50 -7.32 -29.95
CA ILE A 186 -10.57 -7.73 -31.01
C ILE A 186 -11.22 -8.77 -31.93
N GLU A 187 -12.00 -9.71 -31.39
CA GLU A 187 -12.70 -10.73 -32.19
C GLU A 187 -13.86 -10.18 -33.04
N THR A 188 -14.37 -8.99 -32.71
CA THR A 188 -15.44 -8.32 -33.47
C THR A 188 -14.96 -7.42 -34.62
N VAL A 189 -13.64 -7.31 -34.83
CA VAL A 189 -12.99 -6.57 -35.94
C VAL A 189 -12.55 -7.54 -37.02
#